data_AF-A0A0R0CSJ4-F1
#
_entry.id   AF-A0A0R0CSJ4-F1
#
_cell.length_a   1.000
_cell.length_b   1.000
_cell.length_c   1.000
_cell.angle_alpha   90.00
_cell.angle_beta   90.00
_cell.angle_gamma   90.00
#
_symmetry.space_group_name_H-M   'P 1'
#
loop_
_entity.id
_entity.type
_entity.pdbx_description
1 polymer ?
#
loop_
_entity_poly.entity_id
_entity_poly.type
_entity_poly.pdbx_seq_one_letter_code
_entity_poly.pdbx_strand_id
1 'polypeptide(L)'
;MIVAGLLLLGLAPGTHVDARDYPAAGQGDAAFAVMERALVRGFDNICGDTFCEGDYGNLRALQLRCAVGSRSGVVAGCLWSFAGSYAYVSPTAALPEVNARTWACPLPVVAGTSLATLLERLSGPDALDTPLPGTGVSTYQALTDCL
;
A
#
# COMPACT_ATOMS: atom_id res chain seq x y z
N MET A 1 2.31 20.12 52.96
CA MET A 1 1.56 19.26 52.03
C MET A 1 1.80 19.81 50.63
N ILE A 2 2.73 19.23 49.88
CA ILE A 2 3.08 19.65 48.53
C ILE A 2 2.38 18.68 47.58
N VAL A 3 1.36 19.15 46.86
CA VAL A 3 0.73 18.36 45.78
C VAL A 3 1.60 18.55 44.55
N ALA A 4 2.39 17.53 44.24
CA ALA A 4 3.12 17.43 42.99
C ALA A 4 2.11 17.23 41.85
N GLY A 5 1.89 18.28 41.05
CA GLY A 5 1.14 18.17 39.80
C GLY A 5 1.96 17.35 38.80
N LEU A 6 1.50 16.14 38.50
CA LEU A 6 1.98 15.40 37.34
C LEU A 6 1.67 16.22 36.09
N LEU A 7 2.70 16.79 35.46
CA LEU A 7 2.60 17.20 34.07
C LEU A 7 2.45 15.93 33.24
N LEU A 8 1.22 15.65 32.82
CA LEU A 8 0.97 14.82 31.65
C LEU A 8 1.53 15.59 30.45
N LEU A 9 2.74 15.23 30.03
CA LEU A 9 3.24 15.57 28.69
C LEU A 9 2.32 14.87 27.70
N GLY A 10 1.28 15.57 27.25
CA GLY A 10 0.48 15.12 26.13
C GLY A 10 1.39 14.99 24.92
N LEU A 11 1.66 13.76 24.47
CA LEU A 11 2.12 13.54 23.11
C LEU A 11 1.04 14.13 22.21
N ALA A 12 1.31 15.29 21.60
CA ALA A 12 0.51 15.74 20.48
C ALA A 12 0.48 14.56 19.49
N PRO A 13 -0.69 14.11 19.01
CA PRO A 13 -0.72 13.08 17.98
C PRO A 13 0.16 13.57 16.85
N GLY A 14 1.22 12.80 16.54
CA GLY A 14 2.11 13.15 15.45
C GLY A 14 1.25 13.36 14.21
N THR A 15 1.37 14.52 13.57
CA THR A 15 0.65 14.73 12.31
C THR A 15 1.24 13.78 11.29
N HIS A 16 0.38 13.02 10.62
CA HIS A 16 0.79 12.14 9.53
C HIS A 16 0.50 12.86 8.21
N VAL A 17 1.38 12.67 7.24
CA VAL A 17 1.23 13.17 5.87
C VAL A 17 1.27 11.98 4.91
N ASP A 18 0.74 12.17 3.71
CA ASP A 18 0.98 11.24 2.62
C ASP A 18 2.49 11.20 2.31
N ALA A 19 3.05 10.03 2.03
CA ALA A 19 4.44 9.89 1.60
C ALA A 19 4.81 10.79 0.41
N ARG A 20 3.84 11.11 -0.47
CA ARG A 20 4.01 12.02 -1.61
C ARG A 20 4.20 13.48 -1.18
N ASP A 21 3.75 13.83 0.02
CA ASP A 21 3.83 15.16 0.62
C ASP A 21 4.92 15.27 1.71
N TYR A 22 5.75 14.23 1.88
CA TYR A 22 6.89 14.25 2.79
C TYR A 22 8.19 14.59 2.02
N PRO A 23 9.09 15.45 2.55
CA PRO A 23 9.00 16.17 3.83
C PRO A 23 8.17 17.46 3.79
N ALA A 24 7.78 17.91 2.59
CA ALA A 24 6.81 18.99 2.41
C ALA A 24 5.98 18.72 1.15
N ALA A 25 4.85 19.43 1.03
CA ALA A 25 3.84 19.20 -0.01
C ALA A 25 4.45 18.94 -1.41
N GLY A 26 4.09 17.81 -2.01
CA GLY A 26 4.55 17.33 -3.31
C GLY A 26 6.04 16.92 -3.42
N GLN A 27 6.89 17.12 -2.41
CA GLN A 27 8.32 16.81 -2.53
C GLN A 27 8.61 15.30 -2.61
N GLY A 28 7.73 14.46 -2.09
CA GLY A 28 7.86 13.01 -2.13
C GLY A 28 7.28 12.38 -3.40
N ASP A 29 6.52 13.13 -4.20
CA ASP A 29 5.70 12.61 -5.29
C ASP A 29 6.50 11.79 -6.31
N ALA A 30 7.62 12.34 -6.80
CA ALA A 30 8.44 11.68 -7.81
C ALA A 30 9.06 10.37 -7.30
N ALA A 31 9.61 10.39 -6.08
CA ALA A 31 10.24 9.20 -5.49
C ALA A 31 9.20 8.12 -5.19
N PHE A 32 8.06 8.50 -4.61
CA PHE A 32 6.96 7.58 -4.35
C PHE A 32 6.39 6.99 -5.63
N ALA A 33 6.22 7.79 -6.69
CA ALA A 33 5.74 7.31 -7.98
C ALA A 33 6.71 6.31 -8.65
N VAL A 34 8.02 6.39 -8.40
CA VAL A 34 8.97 5.37 -8.88
C VAL A 34 8.72 4.04 -8.17
N MET A 35 8.61 4.07 -6.84
CA MET A 35 8.31 2.89 -6.02
C MET A 35 6.95 2.27 -6.37
N GLU A 36 5.88 3.06 -6.42
CA GLU A 36 4.53 2.60 -6.75
C GLU A 36 4.50 1.94 -8.14
N ARG A 37 5.13 2.56 -9.14
CA ARG A 37 5.22 1.96 -10.48
C ARG A 37 6.03 0.66 -10.52
N ALA A 38 7.06 0.52 -9.68
CA ALA A 38 7.83 -0.71 -9.60
C ALA A 38 6.99 -1.87 -9.06
N LEU A 39 6.24 -1.61 -7.99
CA LEU A 39 5.29 -2.58 -7.43
C LEU A 39 4.18 -2.93 -8.43
N VAL A 40 3.57 -1.93 -9.07
CA VAL A 40 2.51 -2.14 -10.09
C VAL A 40 3.04 -3.00 -11.24
N ARG A 41 4.23 -2.70 -11.79
CA ARG A 41 4.82 -3.52 -12.85
C ARG A 41 5.04 -4.97 -12.40
N GLY A 42 5.55 -5.15 -11.19
CA GLY A 42 5.73 -6.50 -10.63
C GLY A 42 4.41 -7.24 -10.55
N PHE A 43 3.36 -6.60 -10.03
CA PHE A 43 2.01 -7.18 -9.95
C PHE A 43 1.46 -7.53 -11.34
N ASP A 44 1.53 -6.61 -12.30
CA ASP A 44 1.02 -6.81 -13.66
C ASP A 44 1.74 -7.98 -14.37
N ASN A 45 3.04 -8.15 -14.13
CA ASN A 45 3.83 -9.23 -14.73
C ASN A 45 3.40 -10.63 -14.26
N ILE A 46 2.94 -10.76 -13.01
CA ILE A 46 2.64 -12.07 -12.41
C ILE A 46 1.15 -12.32 -12.21
N CYS A 47 0.29 -11.30 -12.38
CA CYS A 47 -1.14 -11.45 -12.08
C CYS A 47 -1.77 -12.60 -12.86
N GLY A 48 -1.51 -12.70 -14.17
CA GLY A 48 -2.10 -13.71 -15.04
C GLY A 48 -1.89 -15.15 -14.57
N ASP A 49 -0.72 -15.44 -13.99
CA ASP A 49 -0.32 -16.77 -13.53
C ASP A 49 -0.57 -16.99 -12.02
N THR A 50 -1.14 -15.99 -11.33
CA THR A 50 -1.35 -16.03 -9.88
C THR A 50 -2.70 -15.39 -9.50
N PHE A 51 -2.73 -14.11 -9.14
CA PHE A 51 -3.88 -13.43 -8.57
C PHE A 51 -5.08 -13.36 -9.53
N CYS A 52 -4.84 -13.27 -10.84
CA CYS A 52 -5.87 -13.17 -11.87
C CYS A 52 -6.44 -14.55 -12.30
N GLU A 53 -6.07 -15.67 -11.67
CA GLU A 53 -6.68 -16.98 -11.98
C GLU A 53 -8.04 -17.21 -11.29
N GLY A 54 -8.38 -16.39 -10.28
CA GLY A 54 -9.62 -16.52 -9.52
C GLY A 54 -10.85 -15.91 -10.20
N ASP A 55 -11.87 -15.60 -9.39
CA ASP A 55 -13.18 -15.07 -9.85
C ASP A 55 -13.07 -13.76 -10.66
N TYR A 56 -11.96 -13.03 -10.50
CA TYR A 56 -11.74 -11.72 -11.13
C TYR A 56 -10.45 -11.72 -11.96
N GLY A 57 -10.50 -12.28 -13.17
CA GLY A 57 -9.33 -12.34 -14.07
C GLY A 57 -8.85 -11.01 -14.65
N ASN A 58 -9.52 -9.91 -14.33
CA ASN A 58 -9.12 -8.56 -14.73
C ASN A 58 -8.66 -7.70 -13.54
N LEU A 59 -8.19 -8.31 -12.44
CA LEU A 59 -7.67 -7.57 -11.30
C LEU A 59 -6.69 -6.47 -11.74
N ARG A 60 -6.81 -5.31 -11.11
CA ARG A 60 -5.96 -4.14 -11.34
C ARG A 60 -5.49 -3.58 -10.02
N ALA A 61 -4.19 -3.31 -9.95
CA ALA A 61 -3.65 -2.41 -8.95
C ALA A 61 -4.20 -0.99 -9.18
N LEU A 62 -4.70 -0.37 -8.11
CA LEU A 62 -5.15 1.01 -8.11
C LEU A 62 -4.08 1.89 -7.46
N GLN A 63 -4.36 2.43 -6.27
CA GLN A 63 -3.46 3.36 -5.58
C GLN A 63 -2.82 2.72 -4.36
N LEU A 64 -1.51 2.89 -4.22
CA LEU A 64 -0.75 2.66 -2.99
C LEU A 64 -0.62 3.99 -2.24
N ARG A 65 -0.94 4.00 -0.95
CA ARG A 65 -0.75 5.18 -0.09
C ARG A 65 -0.07 4.78 1.20
N CYS A 66 0.88 5.61 1.63
CA CYS A 66 1.60 5.40 2.89
C CYS A 66 1.46 6.64 3.77
N ALA A 67 1.05 6.43 5.02
CA ALA A 67 1.03 7.47 6.03
C ALA A 67 2.41 7.57 6.68
N VAL A 68 2.96 8.79 6.76
CA VAL A 68 4.31 9.06 7.25
C VAL A 68 4.26 10.11 8.35
N GLY A 69 4.96 9.88 9.46
CA GLY A 69 5.09 10.86 10.53
C GLY A 69 5.78 12.13 10.03
N SER A 70 5.10 13.28 10.07
CA SER A 70 5.55 14.54 9.46
C SER A 70 6.91 15.04 9.96
N ARG A 71 7.27 14.69 11.20
CA ARG A 71 8.54 15.08 11.83
C ARG A 71 9.61 14.00 11.76
N SER A 72 9.22 12.73 11.75
CA SER A 72 10.13 11.60 11.88
C SER A 72 10.49 10.95 10.55
N GLY A 73 9.65 11.10 9.52
CA GLY A 73 9.77 10.36 8.26
C GLY A 73 9.53 8.86 8.42
N VAL A 74 9.03 8.42 9.58
CA VAL A 74 8.72 7.01 9.86
C VAL A 74 7.37 6.67 9.23
N VAL A 75 7.32 5.56 8.50
CA VAL A 75 6.09 5.03 7.91
C VAL A 75 5.23 4.44 9.02
N ALA A 76 4.02 4.96 9.18
CA ALA A 76 3.04 4.44 10.13
C ALA A 76 2.25 3.27 9.55
N GLY A 77 2.08 3.23 8.22
CA GLY A 77 1.45 2.14 7.50
C GLY A 77 1.30 2.46 6.03
N CYS A 78 1.14 1.41 5.22
CA CYS A 78 0.86 1.50 3.79
C CYS A 78 -0.35 0.63 3.45
N LEU A 79 -1.19 1.13 2.54
CA LEU A 79 -2.38 0.45 2.04
C LEU A 79 -2.38 0.49 0.52
N TRP A 80 -2.50 -0.67 -0.12
CA TRP A 80 -2.62 -0.79 -1.56
C TRP A 80 -4.03 -1.23 -1.95
N SER A 81 -4.70 -0.42 -2.74
CA SER A 81 -6.04 -0.70 -3.24
C SER A 81 -6.01 -1.45 -4.57
N PHE A 82 -6.98 -2.35 -4.75
CA PHE A 82 -7.17 -3.14 -5.96
C PHE A 82 -8.66 -3.18 -6.33
N ALA A 83 -8.94 -3.43 -7.61
CA ALA A 83 -10.29 -3.71 -8.09
C ALA A 83 -10.29 -4.79 -9.17
N GLY A 84 -11.40 -5.50 -9.27
CA GLY A 84 -11.63 -6.56 -10.24
C GLY A 84 -13.12 -6.66 -10.54
N SER A 85 -13.46 -7.12 -11.73
CA SER A 85 -14.83 -7.27 -12.20
C SER A 85 -14.95 -8.29 -13.33
N TYR A 86 -16.12 -8.86 -13.51
CA TYR A 86 -16.45 -9.53 -14.78
C TYR A 86 -17.85 -9.13 -15.21
N ALA A 87 -18.01 -8.96 -16.52
CA ALA A 87 -19.30 -8.71 -17.15
C ALA A 87 -19.82 -10.04 -17.72
N TYR A 88 -21.12 -10.28 -17.59
CA TYR A 88 -21.77 -11.46 -18.13
C TYR A 88 -23.18 -11.10 -18.62
N VAL A 89 -23.75 -11.97 -19.47
CA VAL A 89 -25.13 -11.84 -19.93
C VAL A 89 -25.92 -13.01 -19.39
N SER A 90 -26.84 -12.74 -18.47
CA SER A 90 -27.77 -13.75 -17.96
C SER A 90 -28.84 -14.09 -19.01
N PRO A 91 -29.28 -15.35 -19.15
CA PRO A 91 -30.38 -15.73 -20.04
C PRO A 91 -31.71 -15.03 -19.73
N THR A 92 -31.86 -14.49 -18.51
CA THR A 92 -33.09 -13.83 -18.04
C THR A 92 -33.00 -12.31 -18.01
N ALA A 93 -31.83 -11.73 -18.30
CA ALA A 93 -31.61 -10.28 -18.29
C ALA A 93 -31.61 -9.72 -19.71
N ALA A 94 -32.25 -8.57 -19.91
CA ALA A 94 -32.27 -7.87 -21.20
C ALA A 94 -30.98 -7.07 -21.49
N LEU A 95 -30.14 -6.86 -20.47
CA LEU A 95 -28.90 -6.09 -20.54
C LEU A 95 -27.75 -6.88 -19.88
N PRO A 96 -26.48 -6.63 -20.26
CA PRO A 96 -25.33 -7.18 -19.56
C PRO A 96 -25.31 -6.76 -18.08
N GLU A 97 -24.87 -7.67 -17.23
CA GLU A 97 -24.67 -7.48 -15.80
C GLU A 97 -23.17 -7.46 -15.48
N VAL A 98 -22.79 -6.81 -14.37
CA VAL A 98 -21.40 -6.73 -13.90
C VAL A 98 -21.33 -7.10 -12.44
N ASN A 99 -20.41 -8.01 -12.10
CA ASN A 99 -19.97 -8.23 -10.73
C ASN A 99 -18.61 -7.53 -10.54
N ALA A 100 -18.45 -6.77 -9.46
CA ALA A 100 -17.20 -6.07 -9.17
C ALA A 100 -16.89 -6.08 -7.67
N ARG A 101 -15.60 -6.08 -7.35
CA ARG A 101 -15.08 -6.05 -5.98
C ARG A 101 -13.85 -5.16 -5.88
N THR A 102 -13.64 -4.60 -4.70
CA THR A 102 -12.44 -3.86 -4.33
C THR A 102 -11.76 -4.48 -3.12
N TRP A 103 -10.44 -4.39 -3.05
CA TRP A 103 -9.62 -4.82 -1.91
C TRP A 103 -8.76 -3.66 -1.42
N ALA A 104 -8.41 -3.71 -0.14
CA ALA A 104 -7.55 -2.75 0.53
C ALA A 104 -6.51 -3.52 1.34
N CYS A 105 -5.36 -3.79 0.71
CA CYS A 105 -4.33 -4.67 1.24
C CYS A 105 -3.29 -3.88 2.03
N PRO A 106 -3.18 -4.08 3.36
CA PRO A 106 -2.11 -3.46 4.13
C PRO A 106 -0.77 -4.12 3.79
N LEU A 107 0.28 -3.33 3.61
CA LEU A 107 1.63 -3.87 3.49
C LEU A 107 2.23 -4.03 4.89
N PRO A 108 2.90 -5.17 5.21
CA PRO A 108 3.44 -5.44 6.54
C PRO A 108 4.75 -4.67 6.78
N VAL A 109 4.67 -3.34 6.79
CA VAL A 109 5.81 -2.45 7.10
C VAL A 109 6.10 -2.50 8.60
N VAL A 110 7.33 -2.86 8.96
CA VAL A 110 7.74 -2.94 10.37
C VAL A 110 7.81 -1.56 11.00
N ALA A 111 7.33 -1.46 12.24
CA ALA A 111 7.39 -0.22 13.02
C ALA A 111 8.81 0.34 13.08
N GLY A 112 8.95 1.65 12.86
CA GLY A 112 10.25 2.33 12.82
C GLY A 112 10.92 2.37 11.44
N THR A 113 10.35 1.70 10.43
CA THR A 113 10.82 1.82 9.04
C THR A 113 10.71 3.26 8.55
N SER A 114 11.82 3.83 8.07
CA SER A 114 11.83 5.16 7.46
C SER A 114 11.28 5.11 6.03
N LEU A 115 10.64 6.19 5.57
CA LEU A 115 10.18 6.33 4.20
C LEU A 115 11.35 6.20 3.21
N ALA A 116 12.51 6.79 3.53
CA ALA A 116 13.69 6.71 2.69
C ALA A 116 14.15 5.25 2.48
N THR A 117 14.18 4.46 3.55
CA THR A 117 14.50 3.03 3.47
C THR A 117 13.46 2.27 2.65
N LEU A 118 12.17 2.56 2.83
CA LEU A 118 11.12 1.89 2.06
C LEU A 118 11.26 2.18 0.55
N LEU A 119 11.45 3.46 0.20
CA LEU A 119 11.64 3.91 -1.19
C LEU A 119 12.87 3.27 -1.83
N GLU A 120 14.01 3.25 -1.13
CA GLU A 120 15.24 2.63 -1.60
C GLU A 120 15.04 1.14 -1.92
N ARG A 121 14.34 0.43 -1.04
CA ARG A 121 14.15 -1.02 -1.16
C ARG A 121 13.15 -1.42 -2.24
N LEU A 122 12.14 -0.60 -2.49
CA LEU A 122 11.00 -0.97 -3.36
C LEU A 122 10.96 -0.19 -4.69
N SER A 123 12.02 0.53 -5.05
CA SER A 123 12.10 1.25 -6.33
C SER A 123 12.73 0.45 -7.48
N GLY A 124 13.23 -0.77 -7.19
CA GLY A 124 13.90 -1.64 -8.14
C GLY A 124 12.96 -2.47 -9.04
N PRO A 125 13.48 -3.16 -10.07
CA PRO A 125 12.67 -3.99 -10.96
C PRO A 125 11.96 -5.15 -10.23
N ASP A 126 12.59 -5.70 -9.20
CA ASP A 126 12.08 -6.85 -8.43
C ASP A 126 11.33 -6.42 -7.15
N ALA A 127 10.76 -5.20 -7.15
CA ALA A 127 10.16 -4.61 -5.95
C ALA A 127 9.05 -5.47 -5.32
N LEU A 128 8.28 -6.19 -6.14
CA LEU A 128 7.19 -7.02 -5.64
C LEU A 128 7.71 -8.20 -4.79
N ASP A 129 8.80 -8.82 -5.22
CA ASP A 129 9.42 -9.99 -4.58
C ASP A 129 10.47 -9.62 -3.52
N THR A 130 10.91 -8.37 -3.51
CA THR A 130 11.88 -7.87 -2.52
C THR A 130 11.24 -7.86 -1.11
N PRO A 131 11.88 -8.46 -0.10
CA PRO A 131 11.40 -8.39 1.28
C PRO A 131 11.30 -6.95 1.79
N LEU A 132 10.20 -6.66 2.49
CA LEU A 132 9.97 -5.37 3.13
C LEU A 132 11.01 -5.12 4.24
N PRO A 133 11.44 -3.86 4.45
CA PRO A 133 12.43 -3.53 5.46
C PRO A 133 12.07 -4.12 6.85
N GLY A 134 13.05 -4.79 7.47
CA GLY A 134 12.88 -5.37 8.80
C GLY A 134 12.08 -6.68 8.84
N THR A 135 11.65 -7.23 7.69
CA THR A 135 10.96 -8.52 7.61
C THR A 135 11.62 -9.45 6.58
N GLY A 136 11.21 -10.72 6.58
CA GLY A 136 11.44 -11.64 5.48
C GLY A 136 10.28 -11.73 4.48
N VAL A 137 9.26 -10.87 4.61
CA VAL A 137 8.00 -10.93 3.85
C VAL A 137 8.04 -9.94 2.69
N SER A 138 7.77 -10.40 1.48
CA SER A 138 7.68 -9.54 0.28
C SER A 138 6.29 -8.94 0.10
N THR A 139 6.16 -7.96 -0.81
CA THR A 139 4.84 -7.44 -1.18
C THR A 139 4.00 -8.52 -1.85
N TYR A 140 4.60 -9.36 -2.70
CA TYR A 140 3.92 -10.52 -3.30
C TYR A 140 3.24 -11.40 -2.24
N GLN A 141 4.00 -11.83 -1.23
CA GLN A 141 3.47 -12.70 -0.16
C GLN A 141 2.34 -12.03 0.62
N ALA A 142 2.47 -10.73 0.92
CA ALA A 142 1.42 -9.98 1.60
C ALA A 142 0.13 -9.87 0.77
N LEU A 143 0.23 -9.82 -0.56
CA LEU A 143 -0.94 -9.79 -1.43
C LEU A 143 -1.62 -11.15 -1.55
N THR A 144 -0.88 -12.26 -1.50
CA THR A 144 -1.45 -13.62 -1.50
C THR A 144 -2.45 -13.84 -0.36
N ASP A 145 -2.20 -13.25 0.82
CA ASP A 145 -3.11 -13.38 1.96
C ASP A 145 -4.32 -12.43 1.88
N CYS A 146 -4.28 -11.42 1.00
CA CYS A 146 -5.29 -10.36 0.93
C CYS A 146 -6.26 -10.49 -0.24
N LEU A 147 -5.76 -10.83 -1.43
CA LEU A 147 -6.52 -10.87 -2.69
C LEU A 147 -7.30 -12.18 -2.82
#